data_AF-J5U7H2-F1
#
_entry.id   AF-J5U7H2-F1
#
_cell.length_a   1.000
_cell.length_b   1.000
_cell.length_c   1.000
_cell.angle_alpha   90.00
_cell.angle_beta   90.00
_cell.angle_gamma   90.00
#
_symmetry.space_group_name_H-M   'P 1'
#
loop_
_entity.id
_entity.type
_entity.pdbx_description
1 polymer ?
#
loop_
_entity_poly.entity_id
_entity_poly.type
_entity_poly.pdbx_seq_one_letter_code
_entity_poly.pdbx_strand_id
1 'polypeptide(L)'
;MKAGAYLKPLMVQCALAAIACKKNPYFAIKYRRIKSRRGHKKAIIAIARMMMVSIYHMVKDKQPFSPCDYEELLNPQEHPQRVVLNDANVFDYLNAQGYDTSSLVKCNDD
;
A
#
# COMPACT_ATOMS: atom_id res chain seq x y z
N MET A 1 6.46 39.12 -2.11
CA MET A 1 6.69 37.97 -3.02
C MET A 1 5.72 36.83 -2.68
N LYS A 2 4.89 36.37 -3.62
CA LYS A 2 3.96 35.26 -3.40
C LYS A 2 4.66 33.90 -3.63
N ALA A 3 5.67 33.56 -2.81
CA ALA A 3 6.42 32.30 -2.97
C ALA A 3 5.51 31.06 -2.93
N GLY A 4 4.45 31.09 -2.11
CA GLY A 4 3.47 29.98 -2.01
C GLY A 4 2.55 29.80 -3.22
N ALA A 5 2.47 30.78 -4.14
CA ALA A 5 1.59 30.69 -5.32
C ALA A 5 2.14 29.77 -6.41
N TYR A 6 3.47 29.68 -6.53
CA TYR A 6 4.14 28.90 -7.58
C TYR A 6 4.51 27.49 -7.15
N LEU A 7 4.65 27.26 -5.84
CA LEU A 7 5.01 25.94 -5.32
C LEU A 7 3.89 24.91 -5.54
N LYS A 8 2.62 25.31 -5.39
CA LYS A 8 1.46 24.43 -5.62
C LYS A 8 1.37 23.91 -7.07
N PRO A 9 1.35 24.77 -8.10
CA PRO A 9 1.28 24.30 -9.48
C PRO A 9 2.52 23.49 -9.89
N LEU A 10 3.71 23.85 -9.39
CA LEU A 10 4.92 23.07 -9.63
C LEU A 10 4.80 21.64 -9.06
N MET A 11 4.37 21.50 -7.81
CA MET A 11 4.20 20.18 -7.19
C MET A 11 3.11 19.34 -7.87
N VAL A 12 2.08 19.98 -8.44
CA VAL A 12 1.09 19.29 -9.27
C VAL A 12 1.73 18.71 -10.53
N GLN A 13 2.60 19.46 -11.21
CA GLN A 13 3.32 18.95 -12.38
C GLN A 13 4.27 17.81 -12.02
N CYS A 14 5.03 17.94 -10.93
CA CYS A 14 5.90 16.87 -10.43
C CYS A 14 5.09 15.60 -10.10
N ALA A 15 3.94 15.73 -9.45
CA ALA A 15 3.06 14.61 -9.14
C ALA A 15 2.52 13.94 -10.41
N LEU A 16 2.08 14.71 -11.41
CA LEU A 16 1.62 14.18 -12.69
C LEU A 16 2.72 13.40 -13.42
N ALA A 17 3.95 13.93 -13.45
CA ALA A 17 5.10 13.25 -14.04
C ALA A 17 5.44 11.95 -13.28
N ALA A 18 5.41 11.98 -11.95
CA ALA A 18 5.65 10.81 -11.11
C ALA A 18 4.61 9.69 -11.33
N ILE A 19 3.34 10.06 -11.50
CA ILE A 19 2.25 9.11 -11.79
C ILE A 19 2.39 8.49 -13.18
N ALA A 20 2.92 9.23 -14.16
CA ALA A 20 3.13 8.75 -15.53
C ALA A 20 4.41 7.90 -15.68
N CYS A 21 5.33 7.95 -14.72
CA CYS A 21 6.61 7.25 -14.77
C CYS A 21 6.41 5.73 -14.65
N LYS A 22 6.86 4.97 -15.66
CA LYS A 22 6.82 3.50 -15.65
C LYS A 22 7.98 2.87 -14.88
N LYS A 23 9.12 3.56 -14.76
CA LYS A 23 10.32 3.05 -14.07
C LYS A 23 10.10 2.88 -12.57
N ASN A 24 9.34 3.80 -11.95
CA ASN A 24 9.06 3.81 -10.52
C ASN A 24 7.54 3.88 -10.29
N PRO A 25 6.84 2.72 -10.24
CA PRO A 25 5.37 2.70 -10.22
C PRO A 25 4.76 3.06 -8.86
N TYR A 26 5.56 3.28 -7.81
CA TYR A 26 5.10 3.57 -6.44
C TYR A 26 3.99 4.63 -6.37
N PHE A 27 4.26 5.83 -6.90
CA PHE A 27 3.27 6.92 -6.90
C PHE A 27 2.08 6.65 -7.81
N ALA A 28 2.27 5.91 -8.90
CA ALA A 28 1.18 5.51 -9.79
C ALA A 28 0.20 4.54 -9.10
N ILE A 29 0.71 3.58 -8.33
CA ILE A 29 -0.12 2.62 -7.56
C ILE A 29 -0.89 3.37 -6.47
N LYS A 30 -0.20 4.21 -5.68
CA LYS A 30 -0.84 5.08 -4.67
C LYS A 30 -1.93 5.95 -5.29
N TYR A 31 -1.64 6.58 -6.42
CA TYR A 31 -2.59 7.44 -7.14
C TYR A 31 -3.83 6.65 -7.54
N ARG A 32 -3.69 5.46 -8.13
CA ARG A 32 -4.84 4.62 -8.51
C ARG A 32 -5.72 4.28 -7.31
N ARG A 33 -5.13 3.86 -6.18
CA ARG A 33 -5.85 3.55 -4.93
C ARG A 33 -6.58 4.75 -4.33
N ILE A 34 -6.06 5.96 -4.48
CA ILE A 34 -6.70 7.18 -3.97
C ILE A 34 -7.75 7.69 -4.95
N LYS A 35 -7.47 7.64 -6.25
CA LYS A 35 -8.37 8.06 -7.34
C LYS A 35 -9.69 7.30 -7.28
N SER A 36 -9.66 5.98 -7.07
CA SER A 36 -10.88 5.17 -6.98
C SER A 36 -11.81 5.59 -5.83
N ARG A 37 -11.24 6.05 -4.71
CA ARG A 37 -12.01 6.43 -3.50
C ARG A 37 -12.41 7.91 -3.47
N ARG A 38 -11.59 8.81 -4.02
CA ARG A 38 -11.71 10.27 -3.81
C ARG A 38 -11.75 11.10 -5.10
N GLY A 39 -11.56 10.49 -6.26
CA GLY A 39 -11.52 11.17 -7.55
C GLY A 39 -10.16 11.80 -7.92
N HIS A 40 -10.04 12.20 -9.18
CA HIS A 40 -8.78 12.60 -9.82
C HIS A 40 -8.08 13.79 -9.13
N LYS A 41 -8.79 14.92 -8.96
CA LYS A 41 -8.20 16.14 -8.38
C LYS A 41 -7.66 15.91 -6.96
N LYS A 42 -8.43 15.22 -6.12
CA LYS A 42 -8.01 14.89 -4.73
C LYS A 42 -6.83 13.93 -4.71
N ALA A 43 -6.75 13.00 -5.65
CA ALA A 43 -5.63 12.06 -5.74
C ALA A 43 -4.30 12.77 -6.10
N ILE A 44 -4.31 13.69 -7.07
CA ILE A 44 -3.09 14.45 -7.44
C ILE A 44 -2.57 15.24 -6.24
N ILE A 45 -3.43 15.96 -5.53
CA ILE A 45 -3.03 16.75 -4.36
C ILE A 45 -2.48 15.86 -3.24
N ALA A 46 -3.05 14.66 -3.05
CA ALA A 46 -2.53 13.71 -2.08
C ALA A 46 -1.11 13.23 -2.44
N ILE A 47 -0.85 12.90 -3.71
CA ILE A 47 0.49 12.53 -4.18
C ILE A 47 1.49 13.68 -4.03
N ALA A 48 1.10 14.90 -4.42
CA ALA A 48 1.94 16.08 -4.25
C ALA A 48 2.34 16.30 -2.77
N ARG A 49 1.39 16.12 -1.84
CA ARG A 49 1.68 16.19 -0.39
C ARG A 49 2.63 15.08 0.07
N MET A 50 2.42 13.84 -0.40
CA MET A 50 3.33 12.73 -0.08
C MET A 50 4.76 13.03 -0.54
N MET A 51 4.93 13.47 -1.79
CA MET A 51 6.24 13.85 -2.34
C MET A 51 6.90 14.96 -1.51
N MET A 52 6.13 15.99 -1.15
CA MET A 52 6.64 17.11 -0.35
C MET A 52 7.14 16.65 1.03
N VAL A 53 6.38 15.80 1.72
CA VAL A 53 6.77 15.23 3.02
C VAL A 53 8.02 14.36 2.88
N SER A 54 8.08 13.51 1.85
CA SER A 54 9.26 12.69 1.59
C SER A 54 10.51 13.53 1.33
N ILE A 55 10.41 14.59 0.53
CA ILE A 55 11.53 15.50 0.27
C ILE A 55 12.00 16.18 1.55
N TYR A 56 11.07 16.64 2.40
CA TYR A 56 11.42 17.25 3.68
C TYR A 56 12.23 16.30 4.56
N HIS A 57 11.80 15.05 4.71
CA HIS A 57 12.51 14.06 5.51
C HIS A 57 13.85 13.66 4.90
N MET A 58 13.94 13.51 3.57
CA MET A 58 15.22 13.23 2.91
C MET A 58 16.25 14.33 3.17
N VAL A 59 15.83 15.60 3.13
CA VAL A 59 16.73 16.74 3.37
C VAL A 59 17.06 16.90 4.85
N LYS A 60 16.06 16.77 5.73
CA LYS A 60 16.23 16.97 7.17
C LYS A 60 17.04 15.85 7.83
N ASP A 61 16.66 14.60 7.56
CA ASP A 61 17.19 13.42 8.23
C ASP A 61 18.38 12.81 7.46
N LYS A 62 18.68 13.35 6.26
CA LYS A 62 19.72 12.88 5.32
C LYS A 62 19.59 11.41 4.95
N GLN A 63 18.37 10.87 5.05
CA GLN A 63 18.05 9.50 4.68
C GLN A 63 17.56 9.43 3.23
N PRO A 64 17.80 8.32 2.52
CA PRO A 64 17.24 8.11 1.20
C PRO A 64 15.71 8.01 1.28
N PHE A 65 15.05 8.11 0.12
CA PHE A 65 13.62 7.88 0.00
C PHE A 65 13.28 6.44 0.43
N SER A 66 12.71 6.29 1.63
CA SER A 66 12.28 4.98 2.16
C SER A 66 10.89 5.09 2.82
N PRO A 67 9.80 5.10 2.04
CA PRO A 67 8.46 4.99 2.58
C PRO A 67 8.26 3.65 3.28
N CYS A 68 7.58 3.64 4.43
CA CYS A 68 7.33 2.41 5.20
C CYS A 68 6.58 1.32 4.41
N ASP A 69 5.81 1.70 3.39
CA ASP A 69 5.00 0.80 2.56
C ASP A 69 5.59 0.57 1.16
N TYR A 70 6.84 0.96 0.93
CA TYR A 70 7.48 0.86 -0.38
C TYR A 70 7.60 -0.59 -0.86
N GLU A 71 8.15 -1.47 -0.01
CA GLU A 71 8.35 -2.88 -0.31
C GLU A 71 7.02 -3.61 -0.52
N GLU A 72 6.06 -3.44 0.37
CA GLU A 72 4.72 -4.05 0.29
C GLU A 72 3.99 -3.64 -1.01
N LEU A 73 4.20 -2.42 -1.49
CA LEU A 73 3.55 -1.90 -2.69
C LEU A 73 4.19 -2.37 -3.98
N LEU A 74 5.52 -2.52 -4.02
CA LEU A 74 6.26 -2.91 -5.21
C LEU A 74 6.38 -4.42 -5.34
N ASN A 75 6.50 -5.10 -4.22
CA ASN A 75 6.50 -6.53 -4.11
C ASN A 75 5.22 -6.91 -3.35
N PRO A 76 4.05 -6.93 -4.03
CA PRO A 76 2.86 -7.49 -3.42
C PRO A 76 3.22 -8.92 -3.06
N GLN A 77 3.56 -9.14 -1.79
CA GLN A 77 3.68 -10.47 -1.24
C GLN A 77 2.41 -11.19 -1.70
N GLU A 78 2.56 -12.39 -2.25
CA GLU A 78 1.41 -13.25 -2.49
C GLU A 78 0.77 -13.45 -1.12
N HIS A 79 -0.17 -12.58 -0.77
CA HIS A 79 -1.02 -12.81 0.38
C HIS A 79 -1.65 -14.16 0.05
N PRO A 80 -1.43 -15.19 0.89
CA PRO A 80 -1.90 -16.53 0.58
C PRO A 80 -3.35 -16.38 0.17
N GLN A 81 -3.65 -16.83 -1.05
CA GLN A 81 -4.96 -16.67 -1.67
C GLN A 81 -6.00 -16.95 -0.60
N ARG A 82 -6.90 -16.00 -0.35
CA ARG A 82 -7.94 -16.14 0.69
C ARG A 82 -8.55 -17.53 0.57
N VAL A 83 -8.16 -18.43 1.47
CA VAL A 83 -8.70 -19.77 1.50
C VAL A 83 -10.12 -19.60 2.01
N VAL A 84 -11.10 -19.97 1.19
CA VAL A 84 -12.47 -20.07 1.67
C VAL A 84 -12.45 -21.21 2.68
N LEU A 85 -12.79 -20.91 3.93
CA LEU A 85 -12.86 -21.88 5.01
C LEU A 85 -14.26 -22.49 5.03
N ASN A 86 -14.32 -23.81 5.03
CA ASN A 86 -15.50 -24.64 5.07
C ASN A 86 -15.23 -25.80 6.04
N ASP A 87 -16.29 -26.45 6.53
CA ASP A 87 -16.16 -27.53 7.53
C ASP A 87 -15.22 -28.66 7.09
N ALA A 88 -15.09 -28.88 5.78
CA ALA A 88 -14.21 -29.89 5.20
C ALA A 88 -12.71 -29.53 5.19
N ASN A 89 -12.33 -28.24 5.16
CA ASN A 89 -10.93 -27.80 5.03
C ASN A 89 -10.41 -26.96 6.20
N VAL A 90 -11.29 -26.60 7.15
CA VAL A 90 -10.94 -25.78 8.32
C VAL A 90 -9.87 -26.43 9.18
N PHE A 91 -9.99 -27.73 9.46
CA PHE A 91 -9.04 -28.43 10.32
C PHE A 91 -7.67 -28.56 9.67
N ASP A 92 -7.61 -28.91 8.38
CA ASP A 92 -6.36 -28.99 7.62
C ASP A 92 -5.63 -27.65 7.55
N TYR A 93 -6.39 -26.56 7.36
CA TYR A 93 -5.84 -25.20 7.34
C TYR A 93 -5.21 -24.80 8.68
N LEU A 94 -5.89 -25.12 9.79
CA LEU A 94 -5.40 -24.83 11.15
C LEU A 94 -4.15 -25.66 11.48
N ASN A 95 -4.15 -26.94 11.15
CA ASN A 95 -2.99 -27.82 11.33
C ASN A 95 -1.78 -27.34 10.52
N ALA A 96 -1.99 -26.90 9.27
CA ALA A 96 -0.93 -26.35 8.42
C ALA A 96 -0.32 -25.05 8.98
N GLN A 97 -1.07 -24.29 9.79
CA GLN A 97 -0.54 -23.14 10.52
C GLN A 97 0.10 -23.49 11.87
N GLY A 98 0.16 -24.78 12.22
CA GLY A 98 0.80 -25.28 13.43
C GLY A 98 -0.10 -25.23 14.67
N TYR A 99 -1.42 -25.08 14.50
CA TYR A 99 -2.38 -25.21 15.61
C TYR A 99 -2.79 -26.67 15.78
N ASP A 100 -2.70 -27.20 17.01
CA ASP A 100 -3.17 -28.55 17.33
C ASP A 100 -4.71 -28.58 17.39
N THR A 101 -5.33 -29.19 16.38
CA THR A 101 -6.79 -29.32 16.29
C THR A 101 -7.33 -30.61 16.92
N SER A 102 -6.48 -31.46 17.52
CA SER A 102 -6.87 -32.77 18.04
C SER A 102 -7.95 -32.70 19.13
N SER A 103 -7.98 -31.61 19.89
CA SER A 103 -8.97 -31.34 20.94
C SER A 103 -10.29 -30.76 20.42
N LEU A 104 -10.33 -30.32 19.15
CA LEU A 104 -11.48 -29.65 18.53
C LEU A 104 -12.32 -30.58 17.67
N VAL A 105 -11.78 -31.75 17.30
CA VAL A 105 -12.57 -32.83 16.71
C VAL A 105 -13.53 -33.31 17.80
N LYS A 106 -14.83 -33.03 17.65
CA LYS A 106 -15.83 -33.71 18.47
C LYS A 106 -15.67 -35.20 18.19
N CYS A 107 -15.27 -35.97 19.21
CA CYS A 107 -15.55 -37.39 19.25
C CYS A 107 -17.07 -37.53 19.12
N ASN A 108 -17.54 -37.80 17.90
CA ASN A 108 -18.88 -38.34 17.76
C ASN A 108 -18.73 -39.80 18.19
N ASP A 109 -18.91 -40.03 19.49
CA ASP A 109 -19.19 -41.35 20.03
C ASP A 109 -20.50 -41.84 19.37
N ASP A 110 -20.47 -43.11 18.95
CA ASP A 110 -21.44 -43.82 18.11
C ASP A 110 -22.92 -43.68 18.50
#